data_AF-A0A1H3ALL9-F1
#
_entry.id   AF-A0A1H3ALL9-F1
#
_cell.length_a   1.000
_cell.length_b   1.000
_cell.length_c   1.000
_cell.angle_alpha   90.00
_cell.angle_beta   90.00
_cell.angle_gamma   90.00
#
_symmetry.space_group_name_H-M   'P 1'
#
loop_
_entity.id
_entity.type
_entity.pdbx_description
1 polymer ?
#
loop_
_entity_poly.entity_id
_entity_poly.type
_entity_poly.pdbx_seq_one_letter_code
_entity_poly.pdbx_strand_id
1 'polypeptide(L)'
;MFEPGTCSGGKHLAPKTGGSCPCGMVTRIPAPKRTPAGPPPEVLALLAQCLDDGAGALDAVTARLVQERADRLLAAFTTAGLVISAGAGDRLSA
;
A
#
# COMPACT_ATOMS: atom_id res chain seq x y z
N MET A 1 -5.34 26.92 31.22
CA MET A 1 -3.89 26.92 30.95
C MET A 1 -3.47 25.46 31.07
N PHE A 2 -2.99 24.80 30.02
CA PHE A 2 -2.55 23.39 30.07
C PHE A 2 -1.03 23.37 30.17
N GLU A 3 -0.50 22.67 31.16
CA GLU A 3 0.94 22.54 31.35
C GLU A 3 1.57 21.75 30.18
N PRO A 4 2.73 22.19 29.65
CA PRO A 4 3.42 21.45 28.62
C PRO A 4 3.90 20.09 29.17
N GLY A 5 3.37 18.99 28.64
CA GLY A 5 3.80 17.63 28.98
C GLY A 5 2.70 16.66 29.42
N THR A 6 1.51 17.14 29.83
CA THR A 6 0.38 16.27 30.19
C THR A 6 -0.64 16.20 29.05
N CYS A 7 -0.48 15.17 28.23
CA CYS A 7 -1.47 14.74 27.24
C CYS A 7 -2.70 14.15 27.97
N SER A 8 -3.87 14.77 27.84
CA SER A 8 -5.12 14.27 28.45
C SER A 8 -5.70 13.02 27.74
N GLY A 9 -4.93 12.36 26.88
CA GLY A 9 -5.37 11.18 26.13
C GLY A 9 -6.49 11.47 25.12
N GLY A 10 -6.76 12.74 24.80
CA GLY A 10 -7.79 13.14 23.85
C GLY A 10 -7.44 12.83 22.40
N LYS A 11 -8.32 13.19 21.44
CA LYS A 11 -8.02 13.08 20.01
C LYS A 11 -6.94 14.10 19.61
N HIS A 12 -5.68 13.68 19.61
CA HIS A 12 -4.54 14.48 19.16
C HIS A 12 -4.48 14.52 17.64
N LEU A 13 -5.28 15.42 17.06
CA LEU A 13 -5.21 15.67 15.63
C LEU A 13 -4.01 16.56 15.32
N ALA A 14 -3.19 16.11 14.38
CA ALA A 14 -2.05 16.86 13.90
C ALA A 14 -2.53 18.13 13.14
N PRO A 15 -1.98 19.33 13.41
CA PRO A 15 -2.42 20.57 12.76
C PRO A 15 -2.30 20.50 11.23
N LYS A 16 -3.38 20.82 10.51
CA LYS A 16 -3.44 20.66 9.04
C LYS A 16 -2.35 21.43 8.29
N THR A 17 -1.97 22.58 8.82
CA THR A 17 -0.99 23.51 8.25
C THR A 17 0.44 23.27 8.74
N GLY A 18 0.66 22.25 9.57
CA GLY A 18 1.94 22.02 10.25
C GLY A 18 2.03 22.66 11.63
N GLY A 19 3.09 22.29 12.36
CA GLY A 19 3.34 22.70 13.75
C GLY A 19 3.00 21.60 14.76
N SER A 20 3.11 21.94 16.04
CA SER A 20 2.88 21.01 17.15
C SER A 20 1.49 21.15 17.76
N CYS A 21 0.92 20.06 18.30
CA CYS A 21 -0.29 20.13 19.12
C CYS A 21 -0.05 21.04 20.32
N PRO A 22 -1.11 21.59 20.94
CA PRO A 22 -1.01 22.31 22.22
C PRO A 22 -0.35 21.48 23.34
N CYS A 23 -0.38 20.15 23.20
CA CYS A 23 0.20 19.18 24.12
C CYS A 23 1.71 18.91 23.93
N GLY A 24 2.33 19.46 22.88
CA GLY A 24 3.73 19.20 22.51
C GLY A 24 4.06 17.81 21.92
N MET A 25 3.22 16.79 22.11
CA MET A 25 3.56 15.41 21.71
C MET A 25 3.46 15.09 20.21
N VAL A 26 2.62 15.80 19.46
CA VAL A 26 2.39 15.54 18.03
C VAL A 26 2.86 16.75 17.24
N THR A 27 3.82 16.54 16.34
CA THR A 27 4.30 17.57 15.41
C THR A 27 4.05 17.13 13.97
N ARG A 28 3.43 18.01 13.18
CA ARG A 28 3.26 17.82 11.74
C ARG A 28 4.23 18.72 11.00
N ILE A 29 5.06 18.12 10.16
CA ILE A 29 5.87 18.83 9.18
C ILE A 29 5.12 18.72 7.86
N PRO A 30 4.64 19.82 7.27
CA PRO A 30 4.00 19.78 5.96
C PRO A 30 4.98 19.23 4.93
N ALA A 31 4.57 18.18 4.21
CA ALA A 31 5.31 17.75 3.04
C ALA A 31 5.33 18.91 2.03
N PRO A 32 6.46 19.17 1.36
CA PRO A 32 6.50 20.08 0.23
C PRO A 32 5.38 19.73 -0.74
N LYS A 33 4.61 20.73 -1.16
CA LYS A 33 3.53 20.55 -2.13
C LYS A 33 4.16 20.18 -3.47
N ARG A 34 4.40 18.88 -3.68
CA ARG A 34 4.85 18.36 -4.97
C ARG A 34 3.66 18.40 -5.89
N THR A 35 3.80 19.09 -7.02
CA THR A 35 2.94 18.85 -8.18
C THR A 35 2.98 17.34 -8.44
N PRO A 36 1.85 16.64 -8.56
CA PRO A 36 1.87 15.24 -8.96
C PRO A 36 2.36 15.19 -10.40
N ALA A 37 3.68 15.15 -10.58
CA ALA A 37 4.25 14.63 -11.80
C ALA A 37 3.99 13.13 -11.73
N GLY A 38 3.16 12.64 -12.66
CA GLY A 38 2.99 11.21 -12.83
C GLY A 38 4.36 10.53 -12.96
N PRO A 39 4.46 9.24 -12.62
CA PRO A 39 5.71 8.52 -12.78
C PRO A 39 6.20 8.66 -14.23
N PRO A 40 7.52 8.82 -14.43
CA PRO A 40 8.08 8.91 -15.77
C PRO A 40 7.63 7.73 -16.65
N PRO A 41 7.40 7.92 -17.96
CA PRO A 41 6.95 6.86 -18.86
C PRO A 41 7.84 5.60 -18.81
N GLU A 42 9.14 5.75 -18.61
CA GLU A 42 10.08 4.64 -18.45
C GLU A 42 9.80 3.79 -17.21
N VAL A 43 9.33 4.40 -16.12
CA VAL A 43 8.96 3.70 -14.89
C VAL A 43 7.67 2.91 -15.11
N LEU A 44 6.69 3.50 -15.81
CA LEU A 44 5.46 2.82 -16.17
C LEU A 44 5.72 1.63 -17.13
N ALA A 45 6.61 1.81 -18.10
CA ALA A 45 7.00 0.75 -19.02
C ALA A 45 7.75 -0.38 -18.31
N LEU A 46 8.60 -0.07 -17.33
CA LEU A 46 9.29 -1.08 -16.52
C LEU A 46 8.30 -1.84 -15.64
N LEU A 47 7.35 -1.15 -15.02
CA LEU A 47 6.29 -1.80 -14.24
C LEU A 47 5.42 -2.70 -15.11
N ALA A 48 5.05 -2.27 -16.32
CA ALA A 48 4.31 -3.10 -17.26
C ALA A 48 5.10 -4.38 -17.62
N GLN A 49 6.40 -4.24 -17.93
CA GLN A 49 7.29 -5.38 -18.19
C GLN A 49 7.34 -6.35 -17.00
N CYS A 50 7.59 -5.86 -15.78
CA CYS A 50 7.64 -6.72 -14.59
C CYS A 50 6.32 -7.46 -14.32
N LEU A 51 5.18 -6.86 -14.69
CA LEU A 51 3.87 -7.48 -14.54
C LEU A 51 3.58 -8.49 -15.65
N ASP A 52 3.99 -8.22 -16.89
CA ASP A 52 3.83 -9.12 -18.04
C ASP A 52 4.79 -10.34 -17.96
N ASP A 53 6.01 -10.13 -17.46
CA ASP A 53 7.02 -11.18 -17.26
C ASP A 53 6.54 -12.25 -16.25
N GLY A 54 5.58 -11.92 -15.38
CA GLY A 54 5.10 -12.81 -14.32
C GLY A 54 4.36 -14.07 -14.79
N ALA A 55 3.83 -14.09 -16.03
CA ALA A 55 3.11 -15.24 -16.58
C ALA A 55 3.61 -15.69 -17.96
N GLY A 56 4.11 -14.76 -18.78
CA GLY A 56 4.61 -15.05 -20.13
C GLY A 56 6.07 -15.47 -20.21
N ALA A 57 6.90 -15.14 -19.21
CA ALA A 57 8.33 -15.44 -19.22
C ALA A 57 8.69 -16.80 -18.61
N LEU A 58 7.73 -17.47 -17.97
CA LEU A 58 7.92 -18.82 -17.43
C LEU A 58 7.69 -19.84 -18.55
N ASP A 59 8.62 -20.78 -18.70
CA ASP A 59 8.37 -21.94 -19.56
C ASP A 59 7.14 -22.72 -19.05
N ALA A 60 6.49 -23.48 -19.94
CA ALA A 60 5.23 -24.15 -19.65
C ALA A 60 5.29 -25.09 -18.44
N VAL A 61 6.45 -25.68 -18.15
CA VAL A 61 6.63 -26.58 -17.00
C VAL A 61 6.68 -25.77 -15.72
N THR A 62 7.45 -24.68 -15.71
CA THR A 62 7.57 -23.78 -14.55
C THR A 62 6.24 -23.09 -14.26
N ALA A 63 5.54 -22.60 -15.29
CA ALA A 63 4.22 -21.99 -15.16
C ALA A 63 3.20 -22.97 -14.54
N ARG A 64 3.18 -24.22 -15.01
CA ARG A 64 2.31 -25.27 -14.45
C ARG A 64 2.65 -25.59 -13.00
N LEU A 65 3.92 -25.67 -12.64
CA LEU A 65 4.34 -25.94 -11.26
C LEU A 65 3.92 -24.80 -10.30
N VAL A 66 4.05 -23.55 -10.75
CA VAL A 66 3.60 -22.38 -9.98
C VAL A 66 2.09 -22.40 -9.78
N GLN A 67 1.33 -22.72 -10.84
CA GLN A 67 -0.13 -22.87 -10.76
C GLN A 67 -0.54 -23.93 -9.73
N GLU A 68 0.06 -25.13 -9.77
CA GLU A 68 -0.24 -26.20 -8.81
C GLU A 68 0.10 -25.81 -7.36
N ARG A 69 1.13 -24.97 -7.15
CA ARG A 69 1.48 -24.44 -5.82
C ARG A 69 0.48 -23.37 -5.36
N ALA A 70 0.07 -22.48 -6.26
CA ALA A 70 -0.95 -21.47 -5.98
C ALA A 70 -2.27 -22.13 -5.59
N ASP A 71 -2.71 -23.16 -6.33
CA ASP A 71 -3.94 -23.90 -6.03
C ASP A 71 -3.90 -24.55 -4.63
N ARG A 72 -2.76 -25.16 -4.26
CA ARG A 72 -2.58 -25.73 -2.91
C ARG A 72 -2.65 -24.66 -1.81
N LEU A 73 -2.07 -23.48 -2.05
CA LEU A 73 -2.12 -22.35 -1.11
C LEU A 73 -3.54 -21.81 -0.95
N LEU A 74 -4.26 -21.62 -2.07
CA LEU A 74 -5.64 -21.16 -2.06
C LEU A 74 -6.57 -22.15 -1.35
N ALA A 75 -6.37 -23.45 -1.55
CA ALA A 75 -7.08 -24.49 -0.81
C ALA A 75 -6.81 -24.40 0.70
N ALA A 76 -5.55 -24.23 1.11
CA ALA A 76 -5.19 -24.09 2.52
C ALA A 76 -5.82 -22.84 3.17
N PHE A 77 -5.84 -21.72 2.48
CA PHE A 77 -6.52 -20.50 2.96
C PHE A 77 -8.03 -20.72 3.09
N THR A 78 -8.65 -21.36 2.10
CA THR A 78 -10.08 -21.70 2.14
C THR A 78 -10.40 -22.61 3.33
N THR A 79 -9.59 -23.64 3.57
CA THR A 79 -9.72 -24.52 4.75
C THR A 79 -9.56 -23.74 6.06
N ALA A 80 -8.69 -22.73 6.09
CA ALA A 80 -8.52 -21.84 7.23
C ALA A 80 -9.64 -20.78 7.36
N GLY A 81 -10.63 -20.77 6.48
CA GLY A 81 -11.74 -19.80 6.48
C GLY A 81 -11.39 -18.43 5.88
N LEU A 82 -10.23 -18.30 5.24
CA LEU A 82 -9.78 -17.10 4.54
C LEU A 82 -10.20 -17.18 3.07
N VAL A 83 -11.29 -16.49 2.71
CA VAL A 83 -11.75 -16.39 1.33
C VAL A 83 -10.97 -15.29 0.61
N ILE A 84 -10.05 -15.68 -0.27
CA ILE A 84 -9.39 -14.73 -1.17
C ILE A 84 -10.29 -14.54 -2.40
N SER A 85 -10.97 -13.39 -2.47
CA SER A 85 -11.69 -12.99 -3.67
C SER A 85 -10.73 -12.36 -4.67
N ALA A 86 -10.94 -12.60 -5.96
CA ALA A 86 -10.39 -11.75 -7.00
C ALA A 86 -10.98 -10.35 -6.76
N GLY A 87 -10.24 -9.50 -6.05
CA GLY A 87 -10.69 -8.14 -5.75
C GLY A 87 -11.13 -7.47 -7.05
N ALA A 88 -12.23 -6.72 -7.00
CA ALA A 88 -12.51 -5.77 -8.07
C ALA A 88 -11.26 -4.91 -8.20
N GLY A 89 -10.69 -4.84 -9.40
CA GLY A 89 -9.55 -3.97 -9.68
C GLY A 89 -10.00 -2.53 -9.55
N ASP A 90 -10.12 -2.03 -8.32
CA ASP A 90 -10.27 -0.62 -8.04
C ASP A 90 -8.97 0.02 -8.51
N ARG A 91 -9.03 0.55 -9.72
CA ARG A 91 -7.97 1.35 -10.31
C ARG A 91 -7.69 2.47 -9.31
N LEU A 92 -6.46 2.54 -8.81
CA LEU A 92 -5.99 3.70 -8.08
C LEU A 92 -6.27 4.93 -8.95
N SER A 93 -7.19 5.78 -8.49
CA SER A 93 -7.51 7.04 -9.15
C SER A 93 -6.22 7.84 -9.34
N ALA A 94 -5.91 8.16 -10.59
CA ALA A 94 -4.76 8.97 -10.99
C ALA A 94 -4.82 10.39 -10.41
#